data_AF-A0A919RRS6-F1
#
_entry.id   AF-A0A919RRS6-F1
#
_cell.length_a   1.000
_cell.length_b   1.000
_cell.length_c   1.000
_cell.angle_alpha   90.00
_cell.angle_beta   90.00
_cell.angle_gamma   90.00
#
_symmetry.space_group_name_H-M   'P 1'
#
loop_
_entity.id
_entity.type
_entity.pdbx_description
1 polymer ?
#
loop_
_entity_poly.entity_id
_entity_poly.type
_entity_poly.pdbx_seq_one_letter_code
_entity_poly.pdbx_strand_id
1 'polypeptide(L)'
;MTERRTVTGRIAFPSAIGAGAAAVHVLVEDVSRADAAARVVAAIDLPLGHALGAGETLSFSLAVPVESDMQRLSVRVHVDRSRDGTIAEGDWISTAAHPVLTQGAGDHVDIEVRPV
;
A
#
# COMPACT_ATOMS: atom_id res chain seq x y z
N MET A 1 -7.66 -22.70 8.44
CA MET A 1 -7.21 -21.95 9.65
C MET A 1 -6.62 -20.66 9.14
N THR A 2 -6.96 -19.51 9.72
CA THR A 2 -6.38 -18.22 9.31
C THR A 2 -5.11 -17.97 10.11
N GLU A 3 -3.98 -17.86 9.43
CA GLU A 3 -2.71 -17.46 10.04
C GLU A 3 -2.56 -15.93 9.93
N ARG A 4 -1.80 -15.29 10.83
CA ARG A 4 -1.38 -13.89 10.64
C ARG A 4 0.11 -13.82 10.36
N ARG A 5 0.46 -13.21 9.23
CA ARG A 5 1.84 -12.93 8.84
C ARG A 5 2.04 -11.42 8.77
N THR A 6 3.26 -10.96 9.05
CA THR A 6 3.57 -9.53 9.01
C THR A 6 4.17 -9.18 7.66
N VAL A 7 3.56 -8.24 6.95
CA VAL A 7 4.14 -7.63 5.75
C VAL A 7 4.83 -6.34 6.15
N THR A 8 6.06 -6.15 5.69
CA THR A 8 6.83 -4.92 5.84
C THR A 8 7.11 -4.30 4.48
N GLY A 9 7.41 -3.01 4.45
CA GLY A 9 7.82 -2.41 3.19
C GLY A 9 8.26 -0.97 3.31
N ARG A 10 8.74 -0.45 2.18
CA ARG A 10 9.10 0.96 2.02
C ARG A 10 8.33 1.56 0.85
N ILE A 11 7.85 2.76 1.05
CA ILE A 11 7.13 3.57 0.08
C ILE A 11 8.07 4.67 -0.36
N ALA A 12 8.48 4.67 -1.62
CA ALA A 12 9.39 5.64 -2.21
C ALA A 12 8.61 6.74 -2.93
N PHE A 13 9.04 7.98 -2.70
CA PHE A 13 8.44 9.19 -3.24
C PHE A 13 9.39 9.82 -4.27
N PRO A 14 9.20 9.60 -5.58
CA PRO A 14 10.14 10.05 -6.60
C PRO A 14 10.20 11.57 -6.77
N SER A 15 9.17 12.30 -6.30
CA SER A 15 9.22 13.76 -6.21
C SER A 15 8.65 14.24 -4.86
N ALA A 16 8.93 15.50 -4.52
CA ALA A 16 8.60 16.06 -3.23
C ALA A 16 7.07 16.20 -3.05
N ILE A 17 6.58 15.84 -1.88
CA ILE A 17 5.20 16.08 -1.45
C ILE A 17 5.22 17.24 -0.46
N GLY A 18 4.53 18.33 -0.82
CA GLY A 18 4.43 19.52 0.01
C GLY A 18 3.74 19.25 1.36
N ALA A 19 3.97 20.15 2.32
CA ALA A 19 3.30 20.08 3.61
C ALA A 19 1.78 20.19 3.43
N GLY A 20 1.05 19.30 4.09
CA GLY A 20 -0.40 19.23 4.01
C GLY A 20 -0.92 18.12 4.89
N ALA A 21 -2.23 18.12 5.10
CA ALA A 21 -2.92 17.10 5.88
C ALA A 21 -3.05 15.81 5.06
N ALA A 22 -1.95 15.13 4.72
CA ALA A 22 -1.98 13.88 3.95
C ALA A 22 -2.10 12.66 4.86
N ALA A 23 -2.73 11.60 4.35
CA ALA A 23 -2.71 10.26 4.94
C ALA A 23 -2.16 9.27 3.90
N VAL A 24 -1.34 8.33 4.32
CA VAL A 24 -0.90 7.22 3.46
C VAL A 24 -1.69 5.99 3.85
N HIS A 25 -2.56 5.55 2.95
CA HIS A 25 -3.30 4.31 3.06
C HIS A 25 -2.47 3.19 2.43
N VAL A 26 -2.12 2.20 3.25
CA VAL A 26 -1.48 0.96 2.78
C VAL A 26 -2.48 -0.16 2.93
N LEU A 27 -2.87 -0.74 1.79
CA LEU A 27 -3.87 -1.80 1.70
C LEU A 27 -3.18 -3.09 1.24
N VAL A 28 -3.57 -4.21 1.84
CA VAL A 28 -3.28 -5.53 1.28
C VAL A 28 -4.58 -6.09 0.75
N GLU A 29 -4.57 -6.41 -0.54
CA GLU A 29 -5.74 -6.84 -1.30
C GLU A 29 -5.57 -8.29 -1.74
N ASP A 30 -6.65 -9.06 -1.63
CA ASP A 30 -6.80 -10.37 -2.24
C ASP A 30 -7.24 -10.21 -3.69
N VAL A 31 -6.29 -10.45 -4.60
CA VAL A 31 -6.43 -10.36 -6.05
C VAL A 31 -6.59 -11.74 -6.69
N SER A 32 -7.06 -12.73 -5.93
CA SER A 32 -7.24 -14.10 -6.41
C SER A 32 -8.31 -14.23 -7.50
N ARG A 33 -9.24 -13.26 -7.58
CA ARG A 33 -10.32 -13.23 -8.57
C ARG A 33 -10.04 -12.12 -9.58
N ALA A 34 -9.91 -12.47 -10.86
CA ALA A 34 -9.58 -11.51 -11.92
C ALA A 34 -10.75 -10.62 -12.31
N ASP A 35 -11.99 -11.13 -12.24
CA ASP A 35 -13.20 -10.46 -12.73
C ASP A 35 -14.07 -9.86 -11.61
N ALA A 36 -13.49 -9.63 -10.43
CA ALA A 36 -14.19 -9.07 -9.29
C ALA A 36 -13.33 -7.98 -8.63
N ALA A 37 -13.99 -7.05 -7.93
CA ALA A 37 -13.29 -6.11 -7.09
C ALA A 37 -12.40 -6.86 -6.09
N ALA A 38 -11.15 -6.40 -5.97
CA ALA A 38 -10.22 -6.98 -5.02
C ALA A 38 -10.72 -6.75 -3.59
N ARG A 39 -10.60 -7.76 -2.73
CA ARG A 39 -11.03 -7.68 -1.33
C ARG A 39 -9.87 -7.18 -0.50
N VAL A 40 -10.04 -6.05 0.20
CA VAL A 40 -9.06 -5.61 1.22
C VAL A 40 -9.08 -6.60 2.38
N VAL A 41 -7.92 -7.20 2.67
CA VAL A 41 -7.74 -8.16 3.77
C VAL A 41 -7.05 -7.55 4.99
N ALA A 42 -6.27 -6.48 4.79
CA ALA A 42 -5.64 -5.70 5.85
C ALA A 42 -5.40 -4.27 5.36
N ALA A 43 -5.39 -3.32 6.30
CA ALA A 43 -5.14 -1.91 6.02
C ALA A 43 -4.43 -1.23 7.19
N ILE A 44 -3.63 -0.21 6.90
CA ILE A 44 -3.09 0.72 7.89
C ILE A 44 -3.02 2.12 7.28
N ASP A 45 -3.33 3.11 8.11
CA ASP A 45 -3.21 4.52 7.78
C ASP A 45 -1.99 5.11 8.48
N LEU A 46 -1.09 5.72 7.71
CA LEU A 46 0.10 6.39 8.23
C LEU A 46 -0.10 7.91 8.09
N PRO A 47 -0.12 8.67 9.20
CA PRO A 47 -0.26 10.11 9.12
C PRO A 47 1.01 10.74 8.54
N LEU A 48 0.85 11.58 7.52
CA LEU A 48 1.92 12.45 7.02
C LEU A 48 1.83 13.79 7.75
N GLY A 49 2.64 13.93 8.80
CA GLY A 49 2.73 15.15 9.61
C GLY A 49 3.73 16.19 9.09
N HIS A 50 4.44 15.90 8.00
CA HIS A 50 5.50 16.73 7.44
C HIS A 50 5.55 16.60 5.91
N ALA A 51 6.23 17.55 5.26
CA ALA A 51 6.54 17.45 3.85
C ALA A 51 7.56 16.33 3.60
N LEU A 52 7.38 15.57 2.54
CA LEU A 52 8.35 14.56 2.11
C LEU A 52 9.25 15.12 1.02
N GLY A 53 10.55 14.93 1.16
CA GLY A 53 11.53 15.25 0.14
C GLY A 53 11.47 14.31 -1.06
N ALA A 54 11.97 14.75 -2.21
CA ALA A 54 12.18 13.86 -3.35
C ALA A 54 13.20 12.76 -2.98
N GLY A 55 12.87 11.51 -3.27
CA GLY A 55 13.67 10.34 -2.92
C GLY A 55 13.52 9.89 -1.47
N GLU A 56 12.68 10.56 -0.66
CA GLU A 56 12.38 10.12 0.69
C GLU A 56 11.58 8.81 0.67
N THR A 57 11.65 8.05 1.76
CA THR A 57 10.96 6.78 1.91
C THR A 57 10.22 6.69 3.23
N LEU A 58 9.01 6.12 3.21
CA LEU A 58 8.21 5.83 4.39
C LEU A 58 8.12 4.32 4.61
N SER A 59 8.49 3.85 5.81
CA SER A 59 8.38 2.44 6.16
C SER A 59 7.02 2.09 6.74
N PHE A 60 6.53 0.88 6.48
CA PHE A 60 5.30 0.35 7.09
C PHE A 60 5.48 -1.09 7.58
N SER A 61 4.60 -1.49 8.50
CA SER A 61 4.46 -2.86 8.99
C SER A 61 2.98 -3.14 9.23
N LEU A 62 2.48 -4.24 8.66
CA LEU A 62 1.05 -4.58 8.64
C LEU A 62 0.86 -6.08 8.88
N ALA A 63 0.04 -6.43 9.88
CA ALA A 63 -0.36 -7.82 10.09
C ALA A 63 -1.48 -8.21 9.12
N VAL A 64 -1.25 -9.25 8.34
CA VAL A 64 -2.14 -9.70 7.26
C VAL A 64 -2.69 -11.09 7.59
N PRO A 65 -4.02 -11.29 7.55
CA PRO A 65 -4.60 -12.62 7.62
C PRO A 65 -4.35 -13.38 6.31
N VAL A 66 -3.75 -14.57 6.41
CA VAL A 66 -3.54 -15.50 5.30
C VAL A 66 -4.52 -16.66 5.48
N GLU A 67 -5.42 -16.83 4.51
CA GLU A 67 -6.47 -17.85 4.57
C GLU A 67 -6.04 -19.15 3.86
N SER A 68 -5.15 -19.06 2.88
CA SER A 68 -4.66 -20.18 2.07
C SER A 68 -3.36 -19.82 1.33
N ASP A 69 -2.49 -20.81 1.09
CA ASP A 69 -1.28 -20.64 0.28
C ASP A 69 -1.58 -20.35 -1.20
N MET A 70 -2.81 -20.60 -1.66
CA MET A 70 -3.26 -20.28 -3.02
C MET A 70 -3.74 -18.83 -3.17
N GLN A 71 -3.81 -18.08 -2.06
CA GLN A 71 -4.27 -16.71 -2.04
C GLN A 71 -3.24 -15.81 -2.71
N ARG A 72 -3.69 -14.97 -3.65
CA ARG A 72 -2.85 -13.97 -4.29
C ARG A 72 -3.06 -12.64 -3.60
N LEU A 73 -2.05 -12.20 -2.85
CA LEU A 73 -2.08 -10.94 -2.12
C LEU A 73 -1.17 -9.91 -2.81
N SER A 74 -1.64 -8.67 -2.91
CA SER A 74 -0.87 -7.54 -3.41
C SER A 74 -1.01 -6.36 -2.45
N VAL A 75 0.07 -5.60 -2.28
CA VAL A 75 0.03 -4.32 -1.58
C VAL A 75 -0.38 -3.23 -2.55
N ARG A 76 -1.17 -2.27 -2.06
CA ARG A 76 -1.53 -1.04 -2.76
C ARG A 76 -1.32 0.14 -1.81
N VAL A 77 -0.80 1.23 -2.35
CA VAL A 77 -0.58 2.47 -1.62
C VAL A 77 -1.37 3.60 -2.26
N HIS A 78 -2.02 4.41 -1.42
CA HIS A 78 -2.67 5.66 -1.80
C HIS A 78 -2.29 6.73 -0.79
N VAL A 79 -1.70 7.82 -1.27
CA VAL A 79 -1.45 9.03 -0.49
C VAL A 79 -2.62 9.96 -0.78
N ASP A 80 -3.52 10.05 0.19
CA ASP A 80 -4.72 10.87 0.15
C ASP A 80 -4.40 12.25 0.71
N ARG A 81 -4.48 13.28 -0.13
CA ARG A 81 -4.23 14.66 0.26
C ARG A 81 -5.47 15.35 0.83
N SER A 82 -6.67 14.97 0.40
CA SER A 82 -7.95 15.58 0.82
C SER A 82 -8.57 14.93 2.06
N ARG A 83 -8.12 13.73 2.42
CA ARG A 83 -8.65 12.88 3.52
C ARG A 83 -10.10 12.42 3.30
N ASP A 84 -10.53 12.30 2.05
CA ASP A 84 -11.86 11.81 1.71
C ASP A 84 -11.86 10.36 1.19
N GLY A 85 -10.67 9.74 1.09
CA GLY A 85 -10.46 8.38 0.59
C GLY A 85 -10.71 8.21 -0.92
N THR A 86 -11.02 9.28 -1.64
CA THR A 86 -11.22 9.27 -3.08
C THR A 86 -9.91 9.59 -3.77
N ILE A 87 -9.60 8.84 -4.83
CA ILE A 87 -8.43 9.15 -5.66
C ILE A 87 -8.75 10.40 -6.49
N ALA A 88 -8.03 11.48 -6.21
CA ALA A 88 -8.20 12.77 -6.89
C ALA A 88 -6.86 13.36 -7.38
N GLU A 89 -6.93 14.41 -8.18
CA GLU A 89 -5.73 15.16 -8.60
C GLU A 89 -4.97 15.67 -7.37
N GLY A 90 -3.65 15.42 -7.36
CA GLY A 90 -2.77 15.76 -6.24
C GLY A 90 -2.55 14.63 -5.23
N ASP A 91 -3.26 13.51 -5.37
CA ASP A 91 -2.95 12.27 -4.67
C ASP A 91 -1.80 11.52 -5.34
N TRP A 92 -1.31 10.50 -4.63
CA TRP A 92 -0.31 9.59 -5.15
C TRP A 92 -0.74 8.15 -5.01
N ILE A 93 -0.45 7.30 -5.99
CA ILE A 93 -0.85 5.91 -5.99
C ILE A 93 0.30 4.99 -6.43
N SER A 94 0.29 3.75 -5.94
CA SER A 94 1.06 2.67 -6.56
C SER A 94 0.38 2.25 -7.87
N THR A 95 1.12 2.25 -8.98
CA THR A 95 0.60 1.87 -10.30
C THR A 95 0.99 0.46 -10.75
N ALA A 96 1.94 -0.17 -10.05
CA ALA A 96 2.39 -1.53 -10.33
C ALA A 96 1.75 -2.53 -9.35
N ALA A 97 1.79 -3.81 -9.69
CA ALA A 97 1.43 -4.88 -8.76
C ALA A 97 2.59 -5.14 -7.79
N HIS A 98 2.27 -5.32 -6.51
CA HIS A 98 3.24 -5.51 -5.43
C HIS A 98 2.91 -6.80 -4.67
N PRO A 99 3.15 -7.98 -5.26
CA PRO A 99 2.77 -9.25 -4.68
C PRO A 99 3.53 -9.50 -3.37
N VAL A 100 2.82 -10.01 -2.37
CA VAL A 100 3.37 -10.39 -1.05
C VAL A 100 2.77 -11.70 -0.59
N LEU A 101 3.52 -12.53 0.14
CA LEU A 101 3.05 -13.78 0.73
C LEU A 101 2.39 -14.76 -0.26
N THR A 102 2.66 -14.64 -1.55
CA THR A 102 2.03 -15.42 -2.63
C THR A 102 3.08 -15.85 -3.66
N GLN A 103 2.96 -17.06 -4.21
CA GLN A 103 3.74 -17.51 -5.39
C GLN A 103 5.26 -17.27 -5.31
N GLY A 104 5.85 -17.43 -4.11
CA GLY A 104 7.29 -17.18 -3.88
C GLY A 104 7.65 -15.73 -3.57
N ALA A 105 6.70 -14.80 -3.60
CA ALA A 105 6.87 -13.46 -3.05
C ALA A 105 7.02 -13.52 -1.53
N GLY A 106 7.97 -12.75 -1.02
CA GLY A 106 8.25 -12.66 0.42
C GLY A 106 7.23 -11.82 1.18
N ASP A 107 7.62 -11.46 2.40
CA ASP A 107 6.87 -10.59 3.30
C ASP A 107 7.39 -9.14 3.31
N HIS A 108 8.35 -8.81 2.45
CA HIS A 108 8.88 -7.47 2.27
C HIS A 108 8.62 -6.94 0.85
N VAL A 109 8.28 -5.66 0.74
CA VAL A 109 8.07 -5.02 -0.56
C VAL A 109 8.52 -3.55 -0.61
N ASP A 110 9.15 -3.17 -1.71
CA ASP A 110 9.46 -1.79 -2.06
C ASP A 110 8.44 -1.29 -3.09
N ILE A 111 7.84 -0.13 -2.82
CA ILE A 111 6.73 0.44 -3.57
C ILE A 111 7.08 1.87 -3.97
N GLU A 112 7.07 2.17 -5.27
CA GLU A 112 7.13 3.56 -5.75
C GLU A 112 5.71 4.06 -5.98
N VAL A 113 5.39 5.25 -5.43
CA VAL A 113 4.13 5.93 -5.72
C VAL A 113 4.31 6.98 -6.80
N ARG A 114 3.25 7.26 -7.55
CA ARG A 114 3.21 8.25 -8.64
C ARG A 114 2.06 9.21 -8.45
N PRO A 115 2.20 10.48 -8.86
CA PRO A 115 1.09 11.42 -8.79
C PRO A 115 0.00 10.97 -9.76
N VAL A 116 -1.25 11.16 -9.34
CA VAL A 116 -2.45 11.01 -10.17
C VAL A 116 -2.53 12.12 -11.20
#